data_AF-A0A497IYH8-F1
#
_entry.id   AF-A0A497IYH8-F1
#
_cell.length_a   1.000
_cell.length_b   1.000
_cell.length_c   1.000
_cell.angle_alpha   90.00
_cell.angle_beta   90.00
_cell.angle_gamma   90.00
#
_symmetry.space_group_name_H-M   'P 1'
#
loop_
_entity.id
_entity.type
_entity.pdbx_description
1 polymer ?
#
loop_
_entity_poly.entity_id
_entity_poly.type
_entity_poly.pdbx_seq_one_letter_code
_entity_poly.pdbx_strand_id
1 'polypeptide(L)'
;MYSNPMMTALSWLRAYRYFNIPCAFVFVTDGMPADVQEYRNILSEFSDSGIPVFSVYIGPKGDKGELETKYMAEQTGGEQHTAGTVQNLVQSLGDLASKVGEVVGRVEVKTHVEEYVESQIPLSKYPLLLLAVISFSLWWISQREEGTFF
;
A
#
# COMPACT_ATOMS: atom_id res chain seq x y z
N MET A 1 12.16 28.09 -2.44
CA MET A 1 10.75 27.73 -2.74
C MET A 1 10.61 26.24 -2.65
N TYR A 2 9.67 25.76 -1.86
CA TYR A 2 9.42 24.33 -1.61
C TYR A 2 8.22 23.79 -2.39
N SER A 3 7.27 24.64 -2.77
CA SER A 3 6.01 24.22 -3.42
C SER A 3 6.27 23.46 -4.71
N ASN A 4 7.16 23.95 -5.58
CA ASN A 4 7.44 23.35 -6.89
C ASN A 4 7.95 21.90 -6.83
N PRO A 5 9.04 21.59 -6.09
CA PRO A 5 9.50 20.21 -5.97
C PRO A 5 8.47 19.30 -5.29
N MET A 6 7.75 19.80 -4.29
CA MET A 6 6.71 19.03 -3.61
C MET A 6 5.52 18.72 -4.52
N MET A 7 5.05 19.69 -5.31
CA MET A 7 3.95 19.49 -6.26
C MET A 7 4.33 18.49 -7.36
N THR A 8 5.57 18.58 -7.84
CA THR A 8 6.11 17.61 -8.80
C THR A 8 6.10 16.20 -8.21
N ALA A 9 6.67 16.04 -7.01
CA ALA A 9 6.71 14.76 -6.33
C ALA A 9 5.30 14.20 -6.04
N LEU A 10 4.38 15.04 -5.57
CA LEU A 10 3.00 14.64 -5.31
C LEU A 10 2.32 14.14 -6.59
N SER A 11 2.50 14.84 -7.71
CA SER A 11 1.90 14.46 -8.99
C SER A 11 2.36 13.06 -9.44
N TRP A 12 3.62 12.72 -9.19
CA TRP A 12 4.18 11.41 -9.52
C TRP A 12 3.71 10.33 -8.55
N LEU A 13 3.80 10.59 -7.25
CA LEU A 13 3.53 9.62 -6.21
C LEU A 13 2.03 9.33 -6.02
N ARG A 14 1.16 10.29 -6.34
CA ARG A 14 -0.30 10.12 -6.27
C ARG A 14 -0.79 8.97 -7.16
N ALA A 15 -0.18 8.79 -8.33
CA ALA A 15 -0.50 7.67 -9.21
C ALA A 15 -0.19 6.32 -8.53
N TYR A 16 0.96 6.20 -7.85
CA TYR A 16 1.31 4.98 -7.10
C TYR A 16 0.33 4.71 -5.96
N ARG A 17 -0.05 5.75 -5.22
CA ARG A 17 -1.05 5.62 -4.14
C ARG A 17 -2.42 5.23 -4.65
N TYR A 18 -2.83 5.69 -5.84
CA TYR A 18 -4.07 5.26 -6.48
C TYR A 18 -4.11 3.74 -6.72
N PHE A 19 -2.96 3.14 -7.03
CA PHE A 19 -2.79 1.69 -7.14
C PHE A 19 -2.50 1.00 -5.78
N ASN A 20 -2.69 1.69 -4.65
CA ASN A 20 -2.34 1.23 -3.30
C ASN A 20 -0.87 0.85 -3.11
N ILE A 21 0.03 1.30 -3.99
CA ILE A 21 1.46 1.02 -3.87
C ILE A 21 2.03 1.94 -2.79
N PRO A 22 2.73 1.41 -1.78
CA PRO A 22 3.38 2.22 -0.76
C PRO A 22 4.49 3.07 -1.38
N CYS A 23 4.58 4.34 -0.99
CA CYS A 23 5.64 5.23 -1.42
C CYS A 23 5.92 6.29 -0.36
N ALA A 24 7.08 6.93 -0.45
CA ALA A 24 7.53 7.98 0.46
C ALA A 24 8.25 9.07 -0.34
N PHE A 25 8.29 10.28 0.20
CA PHE A 25 9.03 11.39 -0.38
C PHE A 25 10.18 11.79 0.53
N VAL A 26 11.40 11.86 -0.01
CA VAL A 26 12.58 12.36 0.72
C VAL A 26 12.89 13.76 0.21
N PHE A 27 12.73 14.76 1.07
CA PHE A 27 12.94 16.16 0.77
C PHE A 27 14.23 16.68 1.42
N VAL A 28 15.17 17.19 0.62
CA VAL A 28 16.46 17.69 1.12
C VAL A 28 16.56 19.18 0.80
N THR A 29 16.96 19.99 1.79
CA THR A 29 17.07 21.44 1.62
C THR A 29 18.08 22.07 2.57
N ASP A 30 18.74 23.14 2.15
CA ASP A 30 19.69 23.94 2.93
C ASP A 30 19.15 25.34 3.30
N GLY A 31 17.95 25.69 2.82
CA GLY A 31 17.40 27.04 2.91
C GLY A 31 16.01 27.08 3.52
N MET A 32 15.44 28.28 3.65
CA MET A 32 14.05 28.48 4.10
C MET A 32 13.07 28.50 2.91
N PRO A 33 11.80 28.07 3.11
CA PRO A 33 10.76 28.32 2.13
C PRO A 33 10.43 29.81 2.06
N ALA A 34 10.26 30.32 0.83
CA ALA A 34 9.71 31.65 0.59
C ALA A 34 8.17 31.60 0.41
N ASP A 35 7.63 30.39 0.28
CA ASP A 35 6.30 30.03 -0.17
C ASP A 35 5.56 29.22 0.90
N VAL A 36 5.69 29.67 2.17
CA VAL A 36 5.19 28.96 3.37
C VAL A 36 3.73 28.56 3.24
N GLN A 37 2.88 29.50 2.82
CA GLN A 37 1.44 29.27 2.73
C GLN A 37 1.08 28.23 1.66
N GLU A 38 1.80 28.24 0.53
CA GLU A 38 1.50 27.37 -0.60
C GLU A 38 1.97 25.94 -0.33
N TYR A 39 3.22 25.75 0.14
CA TYR A 39 3.73 24.39 0.37
C TYR A 39 2.97 23.69 1.51
N ARG A 40 2.46 24.44 2.51
CA ARG A 40 1.66 23.86 3.59
C ARG A 40 0.31 23.32 3.11
N ASN A 41 -0.29 23.93 2.08
CA ASN A 41 -1.48 23.35 1.44
C ASN A 41 -1.14 22.06 0.69
N ILE A 42 0.05 22.00 0.09
CA ILE A 42 0.52 20.79 -0.59
C ILE A 42 0.78 19.66 0.43
N LEU A 43 1.27 19.98 1.63
CA LEU A 43 1.48 18.99 2.70
C LEU A 43 0.19 18.25 3.10
N SER A 44 -0.97 18.93 3.13
CA SER A 44 -2.23 18.24 3.42
C SER A 44 -2.55 17.19 2.35
N GLU A 45 -2.25 17.45 1.08
CA GLU A 45 -2.47 16.47 0.02
C GLU A 45 -1.54 15.24 0.14
N PHE A 46 -0.30 15.44 0.63
CA PHE A 46 0.60 14.32 0.97
C PHE A 46 0.02 13.47 2.10
N SER A 47 -0.46 14.11 3.17
CA SER A 47 -1.11 13.43 4.31
C SER A 47 -2.37 12.66 3.86
N ASP A 48 -3.25 13.28 3.09
CA ASP A 48 -4.49 12.68 2.59
C ASP A 48 -4.21 11.48 1.66
N SER A 49 -3.12 11.55 0.90
CA SER A 49 -2.66 10.45 0.03
C SER A 49 -1.94 9.34 0.81
N GLY A 50 -1.68 9.54 2.10
CA GLY A 50 -0.91 8.64 2.95
C GLY A 50 0.55 8.50 2.50
N ILE A 51 1.14 9.59 2.00
CA ILE A 51 2.54 9.63 1.55
C ILE A 51 3.37 10.34 2.63
N PRO A 52 4.19 9.62 3.41
CA PRO A 52 5.08 10.24 4.39
C PRO A 52 6.18 11.05 3.72
N VAL A 53 6.45 12.24 4.26
CA VAL A 53 7.54 13.12 3.84
C VAL A 53 8.66 13.05 4.86
N PHE A 54 9.76 12.41 4.47
CA PHE A 54 11.02 12.42 5.18
C PHE A 54 11.81 13.64 4.77
N SER A 55 12.38 14.39 5.72
CA SER A 55 13.09 15.63 5.41
C SER A 55 14.52 15.64 5.96
N VAL A 56 15.43 16.23 5.20
CA VAL A 56 16.81 16.49 5.62
C VAL A 56 17.11 17.97 5.45
N TYR A 57 17.38 18.65 6.56
CA TYR A 57 17.83 20.04 6.56
C TYR A 57 19.37 20.10 6.63
N ILE A 58 19.99 20.81 5.70
CA ILE A 58 21.43 21.04 5.64
C ILE A 58 21.73 22.41 6.24
N GLY A 59 22.17 22.43 7.50
CA GLY A 59 22.41 23.69 8.18
C GLY A 59 22.52 23.55 9.70
N PRO A 60 22.62 24.69 10.41
CA PRO A 60 22.70 24.70 11.86
C PRO A 60 21.37 24.32 12.50
N LYS A 61 21.43 23.57 13.61
CA LYS A 61 20.24 23.28 14.43
C LYS A 61 19.66 24.57 15.02
N GLY A 62 18.34 24.63 15.12
CA GLY A 62 17.55 25.75 15.58
C GLY A 62 17.19 26.77 14.50
N ASP A 63 17.65 26.58 13.26
CA ASP A 63 17.27 27.49 12.17
C ASP A 63 15.80 27.30 11.77
N LYS A 64 15.21 28.35 11.22
CA LYS A 64 13.85 28.32 10.69
C LYS A 64 13.67 27.25 9.62
N GLY A 65 14.70 26.96 8.81
CA GLY A 65 14.65 25.85 7.84
C GLY A 65 14.47 24.48 8.51
N GLU A 66 15.15 24.25 9.64
CA GLU A 66 14.94 23.03 10.45
C GLU A 66 13.51 22.96 10.99
N LEU A 67 12.97 24.08 11.49
CA LEU A 67 11.61 24.12 12.02
C LEU A 67 10.56 23.81 10.95
N GLU A 68 10.70 24.38 9.75
CA GLU A 68 9.76 24.13 8.65
C GLU A 68 9.87 22.70 8.12
N THR A 69 11.07 22.13 8.03
CA THR A 69 11.25 20.72 7.63
C THR A 69 10.73 19.75 8.70
N LYS A 70 10.91 20.07 9.98
CA LYS A 70 10.31 19.30 11.08
C LYS A 70 8.79 19.33 11.02
N TYR A 71 8.21 20.49 10.74
CA TYR A 71 6.77 20.62 10.52
C TYR A 71 6.28 19.72 9.37
N MET A 72 7.00 19.62 8.25
CA MET A 72 6.63 18.71 7.15
C MET A 72 6.55 17.25 7.60
N ALA A 73 7.57 16.79 8.31
CA ALA A 73 7.65 15.41 8.78
C ALA A 73 6.50 15.10 9.75
N GLU A 74 6.23 15.99 10.70
CA GLU A 74 5.15 15.84 11.68
C GLU A 74 3.76 15.81 11.02
N GLN A 75 3.51 16.64 10.01
CA GLN A 75 2.20 16.69 9.33
C GLN A 75 1.92 15.47 8.45
N THR A 76 2.96 14.78 7.96
CA THR A 76 2.81 13.68 7.00
C THR A 76 3.14 12.32 7.58
N GLY A 77 3.57 12.26 8.85
CA GLY A 77 3.99 11.03 9.52
C GLY A 77 5.37 10.51 9.09
N GLY A 78 6.21 11.40 8.55
CA GLY A 78 7.61 11.10 8.22
C GLY A 78 8.56 11.41 9.37
N GLU A 79 9.86 11.49 9.05
CA GLU A 79 10.90 11.86 10.01
C GLU A 79 11.79 12.99 9.47
N GLN A 80 12.41 13.74 10.39
CA GLN A 80 13.29 14.85 10.08
C GLN A 80 14.70 14.60 10.59
N HIS A 81 15.69 14.93 9.77
CA HIS A 81 17.12 14.88 10.09
C HIS A 81 17.79 16.22 9.81
N THR A 82 18.78 16.57 10.62
CA THR A 82 19.59 17.78 10.41
C THR A 82 21.04 17.40 10.19
N ALA A 83 21.59 17.79 9.04
CA ALA A 83 22.96 17.54 8.63
C ALA A 83 23.79 18.82 8.66
N GLY A 84 24.72 18.92 9.63
CA GLY A 84 25.67 20.03 9.71
C GLY A 84 26.94 19.84 8.85
N THR A 85 27.18 18.64 8.31
CA THR A 85 28.35 18.29 7.50
C THR A 85 27.94 17.33 6.37
N VAL A 86 28.80 17.20 5.35
CA VAL A 86 28.58 16.27 4.23
C VAL A 86 28.51 14.81 4.73
N GLN A 87 29.36 14.43 5.68
CA GLN A 87 29.34 13.09 6.27
C GLN A 87 28.01 12.82 6.98
N ASN A 88 27.49 13.81 7.73
CA ASN A 88 26.20 13.68 8.41
C ASN A 88 25.04 13.59 7.42
N LEU A 89 25.14 14.25 6.27
CA LEU A 89 24.15 14.16 5.20
C LEU A 89 24.10 12.74 4.62
N VAL A 90 25.26 12.17 4.28
CA VAL A 90 25.36 10.79 3.78
C VAL A 90 24.80 9.80 4.78
N GLN A 91 25.15 9.96 6.06
CA GLN A 91 24.62 9.11 7.14
C GLN A 91 23.10 9.25 7.27
N SER A 92 22.59 10.48 7.30
CA SER A 92 21.15 10.74 7.42
C SER A 92 20.36 10.16 6.23
N LEU A 93 20.88 10.27 5.01
CA LEU A 93 20.26 9.67 3.83
C LEU A 93 20.31 8.14 3.87
N GLY A 94 21.40 7.55 4.39
CA GLY A 94 21.51 6.10 4.61
C GLY A 94 20.46 5.59 5.60
N ASP A 95 20.35 6.25 6.75
CA ASP A 95 19.38 5.91 7.80
C ASP A 95 17.93 6.05 7.28
N LEU A 96 17.64 7.12 6.55
CA LEU A 96 16.35 7.35 5.92
C LEU A 96 16.04 6.29 4.86
N ALA A 97 17.01 5.89 4.02
CA ALA A 97 16.80 4.86 3.01
C ALA A 97 16.41 3.52 3.65
N SER A 98 17.07 3.13 4.74
CA SER A 98 16.71 1.92 5.50
C SER A 98 15.29 2.02 6.07
N LYS A 99 14.93 3.15 6.70
CA LYS A 99 13.59 3.35 7.26
C LYS A 99 12.50 3.40 6.20
N VAL A 100 12.73 4.08 5.09
CA VAL A 100 11.81 4.09 3.94
C VAL A 100 11.61 2.65 3.43
N GLY A 101 12.68 1.86 3.34
CA GLY A 101 12.60 0.45 2.99
C GLY A 101 11.71 -0.36 3.93
N GLU A 102 11.79 -0.14 5.24
CA GLU A 102 10.91 -0.80 6.22
C GLU A 102 9.45 -0.36 6.11
N VAL A 103 9.20 0.95 5.97
CA VAL A 103 7.85 1.52 5.88
C VAL A 103 7.15 1.08 4.60
N VAL A 104 7.86 1.12 3.47
CA VAL A 104 7.32 0.69 2.17
C VAL A 104 7.18 -0.83 2.13
N GLY A 105 8.18 -1.56 2.61
CA GLY A 105 8.20 -3.04 2.60
C GLY A 105 7.15 -3.69 3.52
N ARG A 106 6.79 -3.07 4.66
CA ARG A 106 5.72 -3.62 5.53
C ARG A 106 4.35 -3.66 4.88
N VAL A 107 4.07 -2.77 3.92
CA VAL A 107 2.75 -2.69 3.27
C VAL A 107 2.59 -3.75 2.16
N GLU A 108 3.69 -4.27 1.61
CA GLU A 108 3.67 -5.35 0.62
C GLU A 108 3.25 -6.71 1.22
N VAL A 109 3.28 -6.85 2.55
CA VAL A 109 2.81 -8.06 3.25
C VAL A 109 1.28 -8.02 3.47
N LYS A 110 0.51 -7.76 2.41
CA LYS A 110 -0.87 -8.25 2.34
C LYS A 110 -0.81 -9.65 1.75
N THR A 111 -0.42 -10.58 2.60
CA THR A 111 -0.44 -12.03 2.34
C THR A 111 -1.79 -12.41 1.74
N HIS A 112 -1.82 -12.77 0.45
CA HIS A 112 -2.90 -13.58 -0.08
C HIS A 112 -2.73 -14.98 0.49
N VAL A 113 -3.31 -15.20 1.68
CA VAL A 113 -3.50 -16.55 2.20
C VAL A 113 -4.66 -17.14 1.42
N GLU A 114 -4.36 -17.80 0.29
CA GLU A 114 -5.31 -18.72 -0.32
C GLU A 114 -5.42 -19.94 0.60
N GLU A 115 -6.36 -19.88 1.54
CA GLU A 115 -6.73 -21.04 2.33
C GLU A 115 -7.54 -21.98 1.42
N TYR A 116 -6.95 -23.12 1.07
CA TYR A 116 -7.67 -24.20 0.39
C TYR A 116 -8.72 -24.77 1.35
N VAL A 117 -9.92 -24.17 1.35
CA VAL A 117 -11.07 -24.75 2.04
C VAL A 117 -11.56 -25.92 1.19
N GLU A 118 -11.38 -27.15 1.66
CA GLU A 118 -12.10 -28.31 1.14
C GLU A 118 -13.60 -28.10 1.39
N SER A 119 -14.25 -27.39 0.47
CA SER A 119 -15.68 -27.22 0.47
C SER A 119 -16.31 -28.53 0.02
N GLN A 120 -16.84 -29.29 0.98
CA GLN A 120 -17.74 -30.39 0.67
C GLN A 120 -19.04 -29.78 0.14
N ILE A 121 -19.13 -29.65 -1.19
CA ILE A 121 -20.35 -29.18 -1.84
C ILE A 121 -21.42 -30.25 -1.60
N PRO A 122 -22.48 -29.96 -0.82
CA PRO A 122 -23.56 -30.92 -0.66
C PRO A 122 -24.20 -31.13 -2.03
N LEU A 123 -24.32 -32.39 -2.47
CA LEU A 123 -25.04 -32.71 -3.70
C LEU A 123 -26.43 -32.10 -3.59
N SER A 124 -26.69 -31.11 -4.44
CA SER A 124 -27.97 -30.41 -4.44
C SER A 124 -29.09 -31.37 -4.83
N LYS A 125 -30.35 -30.99 -4.57
CA LYS A 125 -31.51 -31.87 -4.81
C LYS A 125 -31.59 -32.34 -6.27
N TYR A 126 -31.09 -31.56 -7.22
CA TYR A 126 -31.17 -31.83 -8.65
C TYR A 126 -30.30 -33.01 -9.13
N PRO A 127 -28.98 -33.08 -8.86
CA PRO A 127 -28.16 -34.24 -9.23
C PRO A 127 -28.61 -35.54 -8.53
N LEU A 128 -29.09 -35.47 -7.29
CA LEU A 128 -29.68 -36.62 -6.59
C LEU A 128 -30.93 -37.15 -7.30
N LEU A 129 -31.81 -36.25 -7.73
CA LEU A 129 -33.04 -36.62 -8.45
C LEU A 129 -32.71 -37.22 -9.83
N LEU A 130 -31.71 -36.67 -10.51
CA LEU A 130 -31.22 -37.20 -11.79
C LEU A 130 -30.62 -38.60 -11.63
N LEU A 131 -29.83 -38.84 -10.58
CA LEU A 131 -29.32 -40.17 -10.25
C LEU A 131 -30.46 -41.15 -9.97
N ALA A 132 -31.45 -40.77 -9.18
CA ALA A 132 -32.60 -41.63 -8.86
C ALA A 132 -33.39 -42.04 -10.10
N VAL A 133 -33.60 -41.10 -11.04
CA VAL A 133 -34.28 -41.39 -12.32
C VAL A 133 -33.47 -42.36 -13.17
N ILE A 134 -32.14 -42.18 -13.25
CA ILE A 134 -31.25 -43.10 -13.98
C ILE A 134 -31.24 -44.49 -13.34
N SER A 135 -31.16 -44.57 -12.02
CA SER A 135 -31.20 -45.85 -11.31
C SER A 135 -32.53 -46.58 -11.53
N PHE A 136 -33.65 -45.84 -11.49
CA PHE A 136 -34.97 -46.41 -11.73
C PHE A 136 -35.13 -46.89 -13.19
N SER A 137 -34.67 -46.11 -14.17
CA SER A 137 -34.76 -46.50 -15.58
C SER A 137 -33.88 -47.70 -15.90
N LEU A 138 -32.67 -47.78 -15.33
CA LEU A 138 -31.80 -48.95 -15.46
C LEU A 138 -32.42 -50.19 -14.81
N TRP A 139 -32.99 -50.06 -13.61
CA TRP A 139 -33.71 -51.15 -12.95
C TRP A 139 -34.90 -51.62 -13.80
N TRP A 140 -35.70 -50.70 -14.33
CA TRP A 140 -36.83 -51.01 -15.20
C TRP A 140 -36.42 -51.75 -16.47
N ILE A 141 -35.32 -51.31 -17.11
CA ILE A 141 -34.78 -51.98 -18.30
C ILE A 141 -34.28 -53.38 -17.94
N SER A 142 -33.52 -53.53 -16.84
CA SER A 142 -33.03 -54.83 -16.36
C SER A 142 -34.17 -55.79 -16.06
N GLN A 143 -35.23 -55.35 -15.37
CA GLN A 143 -36.41 -56.17 -15.10
C GLN A 143 -37.16 -56.58 -16.39
N ARG A 144 -37.14 -55.73 -17.41
CA ARG A 144 -37.74 -56.03 -18.72
C ARG A 144 -36.89 -57.03 -19.52
N GLU A 145 -35.57 -56.97 -19.42
CA GLU A 145 -34.64 -57.93 -20.04
C GLU A 145 -34.65 -59.29 -19.33
N GLU A 146 -34.78 -59.30 -18.00
CA GLU A 146 -34.84 -60.52 -17.17
C GLU A 146 -36.20 -61.24 -17.21
N GLY A 147 -37.23 -60.62 -17.83
CA GLY A 147 -38.54 -61.25 -18.03
C GLY A 147 -39.33 -61.49 -16.73
N THR A 148 -38.99 -60.78 -15.66
CA THR A 148 -39.56 -60.94 -14.30
C THR A 148 -40.84 -60.11 -14.07
N PHE A 149 -41.23 -59.26 -15.02
CA PHE A 149 -42.51 -58.56 -15.00
C PHE A 149 -43.57 -59.31 -15.81
N PHE A 150 -44.63 -59.75 -15.11
CA PHE A 150 -45.94 -60.08 -15.70
C PHE A 150 -46.72 -58.80 -16.03
#